data_AF-A0A6B3ESN1-F1
#
_entry.id   AF-A0A6B3ESN1-F1
#
_cell.length_a   1.000
_cell.length_b   1.000
_cell.length_c   1.000
_cell.angle_alpha   90.00
_cell.angle_beta   90.00
_cell.angle_gamma   90.00
#
_symmetry.space_group_name_H-M   'P 1'
#
loop_
_entity.id
_entity.type
_entity.pdbx_description
1 polymer ?
#
loop_
_entity_poly.entity_id
_entity_poly.type
_entity_poly.pdbx_seq_one_letter_code
_entity_poly.pdbx_strand_id
1 'polypeptide(L)' 'MSGQNCLVTNEWICGEYLRTRSQELTDATVQHVLITVVSVAIGLAVALPLAVLA' A
#
# COMPACT_ATOMS: atom_id res chain seq x y z
N MET A 1 -25.45 -12.49 -23.61
CA MET A 1 -25.27 -11.42 -22.61
C MET A 1 -24.02 -11.76 -21.82
N SER A 2 -22.85 -11.28 -22.23
CA SER A 2 -21.65 -11.28 -21.41
C SER A 2 -21.93 -10.36 -20.22
N GLY A 3 -22.46 -10.95 -19.15
CA GLY A 3 -22.83 -10.24 -17.93
C GLY A 3 -21.70 -9.33 -17.48
N GLN A 4 -22.07 -8.14 -17.04
CA GLN A 4 -21.18 -7.05 -16.63
C GLN A 4 -19.98 -7.59 -15.84
N ASN A 5 -18.79 -7.65 -16.46
CA ASN A 5 -17.58 -8.10 -15.79
C ASN A 5 -17.03 -6.94 -14.95
N CYS A 6 -16.78 -7.18 -13.67
CA CYS A 6 -16.28 -6.20 -12.74
C CYS A 6 -15.00 -5.48 -13.19
N LEU A 7 -14.14 -6.18 -13.93
CA LEU A 7 -12.90 -5.64 -14.50
C LEU A 7 -13.17 -4.57 -15.56
N VAL A 8 -14.23 -4.73 -16.35
CA VAL A 8 -14.60 -3.81 -17.43
C VAL A 8 -15.45 -2.65 -16.90
N THR A 9 -16.24 -2.93 -15.88
CA THR A 9 -17.12 -1.94 -15.23
C THR A 9 -16.37 -1.09 -14.20
N ASN A 10 -15.09 -1.42 -13.93
CA ASN A 10 -14.21 -0.73 -12.98
C ASN A 10 -14.90 -0.50 -11.62
N GLU A 11 -15.52 -1.57 -11.12
CA GLU A 11 -16.13 -1.49 -9.80
C GLU A 11 -15.05 -1.26 -8.73
N TRP A 12 -15.42 -0.52 -7.69
CA TRP A 12 -14.49 -0.11 -6.64
C TRP A 12 -13.81 -1.31 -5.94
N ILE A 13 -14.52 -2.43 -5.78
CA ILE A 13 -14.00 -3.70 -5.26
C ILE A 13 -14.40 -4.83 -6.20
N CYS A 14 -13.43 -5.41 -6.90
CA CYS A 14 -13.60 -6.56 -7.79
C CYS A 14 -12.84 -7.77 -7.28
N GLY A 15 -13.59 -8.83 -6.94
CA GLY A 15 -13.03 -10.09 -6.46
C GLY A 15 -12.13 -10.77 -7.49
N GLU A 16 -12.49 -10.68 -8.78
CA GLU A 16 -11.68 -11.21 -9.88
C GLU A 16 -10.33 -10.49 -9.99
N TYR A 17 -10.31 -9.17 -9.80
CA TYR A 17 -9.09 -8.37 -9.78
C TYR A 17 -8.20 -8.77 -8.60
N LEU A 18 -8.76 -8.83 -7.39
CA LEU A 18 -8.04 -9.24 -6.20
C LEU A 18 -7.47 -10.66 -6.34
N ARG A 19 -8.22 -11.59 -6.93
CA ARG A 19 -7.77 -12.97 -7.10
C ARG A 19 -6.66 -13.08 -8.14
N THR A 20 -6.85 -12.47 -9.32
CA THR A 20 -5.92 -12.58 -10.46
C THR A 20 -4.66 -11.73 -10.29
N ARG A 21 -4.74 -10.63 -9.52
CA ARG A 21 -3.63 -9.68 -9.28
C ARG A 21 -3.16 -9.66 -7.82
N SER A 22 -3.56 -10.65 -7.00
CA SER A 22 -3.20 -10.73 -5.58
C SER A 22 -1.71 -10.57 -5.33
N GLN A 23 -0.86 -11.23 -6.12
CA GLN A 23 0.59 -11.18 -5.96
C GLN A 23 1.15 -9.77 -6.17
N GLU A 24 0.75 -9.09 -7.24
CA GLU A 24 1.16 -7.73 -7.56
C GLU A 24 0.71 -6.75 -6.46
N LEU A 25 -0.53 -6.91 -5.97
CA LEU A 25 -1.07 -6.12 -4.87
C LEU A 25 -0.30 -6.35 -3.57
N THR A 26 0.03 -7.59 -3.24
CA THR A 26 0.80 -7.91 -2.03
C THR A 26 2.21 -7.35 -2.09
N ASP A 27 2.89 -7.46 -3.23
CA ASP A 27 4.24 -6.93 -3.41
C ASP A 27 4.26 -5.40 -3.26
N ALA A 28 3.36 -4.71 -3.96
CA ALA A 28 3.20 -3.26 -3.84
C ALA A 28 2.85 -2.84 -2.42
N THR A 29 1.97 -3.58 -1.73
CA THR A 29 1.58 -3.28 -0.34
C THR A 29 2.77 -3.44 0.61
N VAL A 30 3.54 -4.52 0.48
CA VAL A 30 4.75 -4.74 1.27
C VAL A 30 5.76 -3.62 1.05
N GLN A 31 5.97 -3.23 -0.21
CA GLN A 31 6.85 -2.11 -0.55
C GLN A 31 6.41 -0.80 0.12
N HIS A 32 5.12 -0.45 0.05
CA HIS A 32 4.60 0.78 0.64
C HIS A 32 4.71 0.77 2.17
N VAL A 33 4.38 -0.35 2.81
CA VAL A 33 4.52 -0.50 4.26
C VAL A 33 5.98 -0.34 4.67
N LEU A 34 6.90 -0.95 3.93
CA LEU A 34 8.34 -0.87 4.21
C LEU A 34 8.83 0.57 4.11
N ILE A 35 8.50 1.29 3.04
CA ILE A 35 8.87 2.71 2.87
C ILE A 35 8.26 3.57 3.98
N THR A 36 7.01 3.32 4.36
CA THR A 36 6.33 4.03 5.45
C THR A 36 7.06 3.85 6.77
N VAL A 37 7.38 2.60 7.14
CA VAL A 37 8.10 2.29 8.38
C VAL A 37 9.49 2.91 8.39
N VAL A 38 10.23 2.81 7.29
CA VAL A 38 11.56 3.44 7.16
C VAL A 38 11.46 4.97 7.31
N SER A 39 10.45 5.59 6.70
CA SER A 39 10.26 7.04 6.77
C SER A 39 9.96 7.51 8.21
N VAL A 40 9.07 6.80 8.91
CA VAL A 40 8.75 7.07 10.31
C VAL A 40 9.97 6.86 11.20
N ALA A 41 10.71 5.77 11.00
CA ALA A 41 11.92 5.48 11.76
C ALA A 41 12.99 6.58 11.60
N ILE A 42 13.21 7.06 10.38
CA ILE A 42 14.11 8.20 10.11
C ILE A 42 13.61 9.46 10.82
N GLY A 43 12.30 9.77 10.71
CA GLY A 43 11.70 10.90 11.41
C GLY A 43 11.93 10.86 12.92
N LEU A 44 11.73 9.70 13.54
CA LEU A 44 12.00 9.49 14.97
C LEU A 44 13.49 9.62 15.29
N ALA A 45 14.36 9.03 14.46
CA ALA A 45 15.81 9.08 14.65
C ALA A 45 16.35 10.53 14.61
N VAL A 46 15.71 11.42 13.85
CA VAL A 46 16.06 12.85 13.79
C VAL A 46 15.38 13.66 14.88
N ALA A 47 14.09 13.41 15.15
CA ALA A 47 13.31 14.18 16.11
C ALA A 47 13.80 14.00 17.55
N LEU A 48 14.19 12.79 17.94
CA LEU A 48 14.63 12.50 19.31
C LEU A 48 15.90 13.28 19.70
N PRO A 49 16.99 13.30 18.92
CA PRO A 49 18.14 14.15 19.19
C PRO A 49 17.78 15.64 19.26
N LEU A 50 16.95 16.12 18.33
CA LEU A 50 16.55 17.53 18.31
C LEU A 50 15.76 17.91 19.56
N ALA A 51 14.90 17.01 20.06
CA ALA A 51 14.16 17.23 21.30
C ALA A 51 15.05 17.32 22.54
N VAL A 52 16.23 16.68 22.53
CA VAL A 52 17.21 16.80 23.63
C VAL A 52 18.04 18.09 23.52
N LEU A 53 18.25 18.59 22.30
CA LEU A 53 19.07 19.78 22.03
C LEU A 53 18.30 21.11 22.17
N ALA A 54 16.97 21.09 22.03
CA ALA A 54 16.09 22.25 22.15
C ALA A 54 15.86 22.65 23.61
#